data_AF-A0AAU2C4X7-F1
#
_entry.id   AF-A0AAU2C4X7-F1
#
_cell.length_a   1.000
_cell.length_b   1.000
_cell.length_c   1.000
_cell.angle_alpha   90.00
_cell.angle_beta   90.00
_cell.angle_gamma   90.00
#
_symmetry.space_group_name_H-M   'P 1'
#
loop_
_entity.id
_entity.type
_entity.pdbx_description
1 polymer ?
#
loop_
_entity_poly.entity_id
_entity_poly.type
_entity_poly.pdbx_seq_one_letter_code
_entity_poly.pdbx_strand_id
1 'polypeptide(L)'
;MRTYIGNHQVLNPAEFEELALGFDELPLGIERDLFRGPLAPESPEERAARLDVAREVIADLARQGEGGDEVAAWDALYADALTRTVPFLRAARTAGRSAGTEEAA
;
A
#
# COMPACT_ATOMS: atom_id res chain seq x y z
N MET A 1 24.21 1.46 16.98
CA MET A 1 23.27 2.61 16.82
C MET A 1 22.13 2.39 17.80
N ARG A 2 21.59 3.43 18.45
CA ARG A 2 20.42 3.28 19.34
C ARG A 2 19.15 3.50 18.52
N THR A 3 18.16 2.63 18.67
CA THR A 3 16.86 2.71 17.99
C THR A 3 15.80 3.13 19.00
N TYR A 4 14.94 4.07 18.60
CA TYR A 4 13.85 4.58 19.43
C TYR A 4 12.53 4.51 18.67
N ILE A 5 11.46 4.17 19.38
CA ILE A 5 10.08 4.28 18.89
C ILE A 5 9.33 5.18 19.88
N GLY A 6 8.87 6.34 19.40
CA GLY A 6 8.42 7.41 20.29
C GLY A 6 9.54 7.82 21.26
N ASN A 7 9.26 7.69 22.57
CA ASN A 7 10.22 8.00 23.64
C ASN A 7 10.89 6.75 24.25
N HIS A 8 10.64 5.55 23.69
CA HIS A 8 11.15 4.28 24.22
C HIS A 8 12.38 3.82 23.44
N GLN A 9 13.43 3.41 24.15
CA GLN A 9 14.62 2.81 23.54
C GLN A 9 14.38 1.32 23.35
N VAL A 10 14.65 0.82 22.14
CA VAL A 10 14.62 -0.61 21.83
C VAL A 10 15.88 -1.27 22.39
N LEU A 11 15.71 -2.26 23.25
CA LEU A 11 16.76 -3.06 23.90
C LEU A 11 16.93 -4.43 23.24
N ASN A 12 15.87 -4.99 22.66
CA ASN A 12 15.90 -6.28 21.96
C ASN A 12 14.92 -6.34 20.76
N PRO A 13 15.03 -7.35 19.87
CA PRO A 13 14.17 -7.46 18.70
C PRO A 13 12.68 -7.66 19.00
N ALA A 14 12.32 -8.34 20.09
CA ALA A 14 10.90 -8.54 20.45
C ALA A 14 10.25 -7.22 20.89
N GLU A 15 10.97 -6.43 21.71
CA GLU A 15 10.54 -5.09 22.12
C GLU A 15 10.39 -4.13 20.94
N PHE A 16 11.19 -4.30 19.88
CA PHE A 16 10.98 -3.54 18.64
C PHE A 16 9.60 -3.81 18.05
N GLU A 17 9.19 -5.08 17.96
CA GLU A 17 7.89 -5.44 17.39
C GLU A 17 6.74 -4.97 18.27
N GLU A 18 6.86 -5.12 19.58
CA GLU A 18 5.90 -4.63 20.56
C GLU A 18 5.68 -3.12 20.43
N LEU A 19 6.78 -2.34 20.49
CA LEU A 19 6.71 -0.89 20.38
C LEU A 19 6.23 -0.41 19.01
N ALA A 20 6.55 -1.13 17.93
CA ALA A 20 6.15 -0.75 16.56
C ALA A 20 4.71 -1.11 16.23
N LEU A 21 4.21 -2.24 16.73
CA LEU A 21 2.90 -2.78 16.40
C LEU A 21 1.85 -2.50 17.47
N GLY A 22 2.27 -2.22 18.71
CA GLY A 22 1.39 -2.02 19.86
C GLY A 22 0.84 -3.31 20.46
N PHE A 23 1.48 -4.46 20.22
CA PHE A 23 1.06 -5.76 20.74
C PHE A 23 2.25 -6.55 21.28
N ASP A 24 2.13 -7.12 22.49
CA ASP A 24 3.14 -8.01 23.10
C ASP A 24 3.29 -9.32 22.29
N GLU A 25 2.18 -9.79 21.71
CA GLU A 25 2.12 -10.95 20.83
C GLU A 25 1.19 -10.62 19.64
N LEU A 26 1.54 -11.11 18.45
CA LEU A 26 0.74 -10.84 17.26
C LEU A 26 -0.63 -11.54 17.37
N PRO A 27 -1.76 -10.81 17.22
CA PRO A 27 -3.08 -11.41 17.27
C PRO A 27 -3.24 -12.54 16.24
N LEU A 28 -3.85 -13.65 16.68
CA LEU A 28 -4.24 -14.75 15.81
C LEU A 28 -5.08 -14.22 14.63
N GLY A 29 -4.57 -14.41 13.41
CA GLY A 29 -5.22 -13.96 12.17
C GLY A 29 -4.60 -12.71 11.52
N ILE A 30 -3.61 -12.07 12.15
CA ILE A 30 -2.83 -11.01 11.49
C ILE A 30 -1.65 -11.64 10.74
N GLU A 31 -1.83 -11.89 9.44
CA GLU A 31 -0.72 -12.27 8.56
C GLU A 31 0.01 -11.00 8.10
N ARG A 32 1.13 -10.67 8.76
CA ARG A 32 1.93 -9.47 8.41
C ARG A 32 2.32 -9.43 6.95
N ASP A 33 2.69 -10.57 6.39
CA ASP A 33 3.12 -10.68 5.00
C ASP A 33 1.96 -10.45 4.02
N LEU A 34 0.72 -10.76 4.42
CA LEU A 34 -0.48 -10.47 3.64
C LEU A 34 -0.69 -8.95 3.48
N PHE A 35 -0.54 -8.20 4.57
CA PHE A 35 -0.75 -6.74 4.57
C PHE A 35 0.47 -5.94 4.12
N ARG A 36 1.67 -6.47 4.32
CA ARG A 36 2.92 -5.85 3.89
C ARG A 36 3.12 -5.98 2.38
N GLY A 37 2.57 -7.03 1.78
CA GLY A 37 2.82 -7.40 0.39
C GLY A 37 4.26 -7.89 0.17
N PRO A 38 4.62 -8.19 -1.08
CA PRO A 38 5.96 -8.66 -1.41
C PRO A 38 7.03 -7.64 -1.01
N LEU A 39 8.11 -8.13 -0.38
CA LEU A 39 9.26 -7.28 -0.01
C LEU A 39 10.11 -6.88 -1.23
N ALA A 40 10.02 -7.66 -2.30
CA ALA A 40 10.66 -7.35 -3.56
C ALA A 40 9.80 -6.36 -4.37
N PRO A 41 10.43 -5.46 -5.14
CA PRO A 41 9.71 -4.67 -6.12
C PRO A 41 8.94 -5.58 -7.09
N GLU A 42 7.70 -5.20 -7.39
CA GLU A 42 6.86 -5.84 -8.41
C GLU A 42 7.56 -5.80 -9.79
N SER A 43 7.63 -6.95 -10.46
CA SER A 43 8.09 -7.05 -11.84
C SER A 43 7.07 -6.46 -12.83
N PRO A 44 7.49 -6.09 -14.06
CA PRO A 44 6.56 -5.62 -15.08
C PRO A 44 5.41 -6.60 -15.38
N GLU A 45 5.68 -7.90 -15.36
CA GLU A 45 4.71 -8.96 -15.63
C GLU A 45 3.71 -9.09 -14.48
N GLU A 46 4.18 -9.11 -13.23
CA GLU A 46 3.30 -9.10 -12.05
C GLU A 46 2.43 -7.84 -12.02
N ARG A 47 3.02 -6.70 -12.40
CA ARG A 47 2.28 -5.44 -12.52
C ARG A 47 1.17 -5.52 -13.55
N ALA A 48 1.45 -6.08 -14.72
CA ALA A 48 0.46 -6.26 -15.78
C ALA A 48 -0.68 -7.16 -15.28
N ALA A 49 -0.35 -8.32 -14.70
CA ALA A 49 -1.32 -9.25 -14.15
C ALA A 49 -2.20 -8.61 -13.06
N ARG A 50 -1.61 -7.88 -12.11
CA ARG A 50 -2.38 -7.19 -11.06
C ARG A 50 -3.30 -6.11 -11.64
N LEU A 51 -2.87 -5.39 -12.68
CA LEU A 51 -3.69 -4.36 -13.33
C LEU A 51 -4.83 -4.97 -14.15
N ASP A 52 -4.62 -6.11 -14.78
CA ASP A 52 -5.67 -6.83 -15.51
C ASP A 52 -6.77 -7.28 -14.54
N VAL A 53 -6.40 -7.95 -13.45
CA VAL A 53 -7.34 -8.35 -12.38
C VAL A 53 -8.06 -7.15 -11.78
N ALA A 54 -7.35 -6.03 -11.55
CA ALA A 54 -7.99 -4.82 -11.02
C ALA A 54 -9.08 -4.27 -11.95
N ARG A 55 -8.88 -4.33 -13.28
CA ARG A 55 -9.90 -3.90 -14.24
C ARG A 55 -11.11 -4.83 -14.24
N GLU A 56 -10.89 -6.14 -14.14
CA GLU A 56 -11.97 -7.13 -14.04
C GLU A 56 -12.82 -6.90 -12.79
N VAL A 57 -12.18 -6.71 -11.63
CA VAL A 57 -12.88 -6.46 -10.35
C VAL A 57 -13.70 -5.18 -10.41
N ILE A 58 -13.17 -4.10 -10.98
CA ILE A 58 -13.92 -2.84 -11.13
C ILE A 58 -15.14 -3.04 -12.04
N ALA A 59 -15.00 -3.79 -13.14
CA ALA A 59 -16.12 -4.10 -14.03
C ALA A 59 -17.19 -4.97 -13.34
N ASP A 60 -16.76 -5.91 -12.50
CA ASP A 60 -17.68 -6.74 -11.72
C ASP A 60 -18.46 -5.94 -10.68
N LEU A 61 -17.80 -5.03 -9.95
CA LEU A 61 -18.46 -4.11 -9.02
C LEU A 61 -19.45 -3.19 -9.75
N ALA A 62 -19.10 -2.68 -10.93
CA ALA A 62 -20.02 -1.87 -11.74
C ALA A 62 -21.28 -2.67 -12.13
N ARG A 63 -21.12 -3.93 -12.53
CA ARG A 63 -22.25 -4.82 -12.88
C ARG A 63 -23.14 -5.13 -11.68
N GLN A 64 -22.56 -5.29 -10.49
CA GLN A 64 -23.32 -5.43 -9.24
C GLN A 64 -24.13 -4.15 -8.95
N GLY A 65 -23.54 -2.98 -9.21
CA GLY A 65 -24.21 -1.69 -9.15
C GLY A 65 -25.40 -1.57 -10.09
N GLU A 66 -25.25 -2.01 -11.35
CA GLU A 66 -26.36 -2.10 -12.31
C GLU A 66 -27.48 -3.05 -11.84
N GLY A 67 -27.11 -4.08 -11.06
CA GLY A 67 -28.03 -5.00 -10.40
C GLY A 67 -28.74 -4.44 -9.16
N GLY A 68 -28.43 -3.20 -8.75
CA GLY A 68 -29.05 -2.51 -7.61
C GLY A 68 -28.22 -2.46 -6.33
N ASP A 69 -26.97 -2.93 -6.35
CA ASP A 69 -26.06 -2.78 -5.21
C ASP A 69 -25.38 -1.39 -5.22
N GLU A 70 -25.97 -0.45 -4.49
CA GLU A 70 -25.47 0.92 -4.44
C GLU A 70 -24.05 1.03 -3.86
N VAL A 71 -23.68 0.16 -2.91
CA VAL A 71 -22.32 0.17 -2.32
C VAL A 71 -21.31 -0.26 -3.37
N ALA A 72 -21.59 -1.34 -4.11
CA ALA A 72 -20.73 -1.79 -5.19
C ALA A 72 -20.57 -0.73 -6.29
N ALA A 73 -21.63 0.03 -6.60
CA ALA A 73 -21.56 1.13 -7.55
C ALA A 73 -20.60 2.25 -7.09
N TRP A 74 -20.69 2.66 -5.82
CA TRP A 74 -19.77 3.65 -5.25
C TRP A 74 -18.33 3.16 -5.19
N ASP A 75 -18.14 1.90 -4.80
CA ASP A 75 -16.81 1.27 -4.76
C ASP A 75 -16.17 1.20 -6.15
N ALA A 76 -16.94 0.85 -7.19
CA ALA A 76 -16.45 0.84 -8.56
C ALA A 76 -15.98 2.23 -9.02
N LEU A 77 -16.78 3.27 -8.77
CA LEU A 77 -16.45 4.65 -9.13
C LEU A 77 -15.18 5.13 -8.40
N TYR A 78 -15.10 4.84 -7.10
CA TYR A 78 -13.96 5.23 -6.28
C TYR A 78 -12.68 4.51 -6.71
N ALA A 79 -12.76 3.19 -6.91
CA ALA A 79 -11.64 2.37 -7.36
C ALA A 79 -11.13 2.82 -8.74
N ASP A 80 -12.02 3.09 -9.70
CA ASP A 80 -11.65 3.62 -11.01
C ASP A 80 -10.93 4.97 -10.90
N ALA A 81 -11.41 5.89 -10.06
CA ALA A 81 -10.76 7.17 -9.83
C ALA A 81 -9.33 7.03 -9.24
N LEU A 82 -9.12 6.04 -8.37
CA LEU A 82 -7.79 5.74 -7.82
C LEU A 82 -6.80 5.26 -8.88
N THR A 83 -7.25 4.51 -9.89
CA THR A 83 -6.35 4.03 -10.96
C THR A 83 -5.72 5.18 -11.74
N ARG A 84 -6.41 6.33 -11.84
CA ARG A 84 -5.98 7.52 -12.58
C ARG A 84 -5.12 8.48 -11.75
N THR A 85 -5.32 8.51 -10.43
CA THR A 85 -4.68 9.51 -9.53
C THR A 85 -3.37 9.02 -8.92
N VAL A 86 -3.25 7.73 -8.59
CA VAL A 86 -2.06 7.17 -7.95
C VAL A 86 -0.78 7.25 -8.81
N PRO A 87 -0.82 7.00 -10.14
CA PRO A 87 0.35 7.16 -10.99
C PRO A 87 0.88 8.59 -11.00
N PHE A 88 -0.01 9.59 -11.01
CA PHE A 88 0.34 11.00 -10.99
C PHE A 88 1.07 11.38 -9.69
N LEU A 89 0.56 10.95 -8.54
CA LEU A 89 1.19 11.21 -7.23
C LEU A 89 2.54 10.51 -7.05
N ARG A 90 2.74 9.35 -7.70
CA ARG A 90 4.04 8.66 -7.70
C ARG A 90 5.05 9.39 -8.58
N ALA A 91 4.64 9.77 -9.79
CA ALA A 91 5.48 10.52 -10.73
C ALA A 91 5.96 11.86 -10.13
N ALA A 92 5.06 12.59 -9.48
CA ALA A 92 5.40 13.83 -8.79
C ALA A 92 6.42 13.62 -7.66
N ARG A 93 6.28 12.53 -6.88
CA ARG A 93 7.22 12.19 -5.80
C ARG A 93 8.59 11.76 -6.32
N THR A 94 8.66 11.03 -7.43
CA THR A 94 9.94 10.67 -8.05
C THR A 94 10.64 11.88 -8.64
N ALA A 95 9.92 12.77 -9.32
CA ALA A 95 10.48 14.00 -9.88
C ALA A 95 11.00 14.98 -8.82
N GLY A 96 10.32 15.07 -7.66
CA GLY A 96 10.78 15.89 -6.53
C GLY A 96 12.05 15.36 -5.85
N ARG A 97 12.35 14.06 -5.95
CA ARG A 97 13.58 13.46 -5.37
C ARG A 97 14.81 13.64 -6.25
N SER A 98 14.65 13.76 -7.57
CA SER A 98 15.76 14.00 -8.50
C SER A 98 16.24 15.45 -8.54
N ALA A 99 15.43 16.41 -8.08
CA ALA A 99 15.79 17.83 -8.07
C ALA A 99 16.67 18.24 -6.86
N GLY A 100 16.85 17.36 -5.87
CA GLY A 100 17.61 17.66 -4.64
C GLY A 100 19.09 17.26 -4.68
N THR A 101 19.59 16.73 -5.79
CA THR A 101 20.95 16.13 -5.90
C THR A 101 21.90 16.85 -6.84
N GLU A 102 21.61 18.09 -7.25
CA GLU A 102 22.50 18.88 -8.12
C GLU A 102 23.10 20.13 -7.47
N GLU A 103 22.81 20.42 -6.19
CA GLU A 103 23.32 21.62 -5.50
C GLU A 103 24.30 21.28 -4.36
N ALA A 104 25.37 20.55 -4.69
CA ALA A 104 26.55 20.40 -3.84
C ALA A 104 27.77 19.99 -4.68
N ALA A 105 28.37 20.96 -5.37
CA ALA A 105 29.69 20.86 -6.00
C ALA A 105 30.47 22.14 -5.73
#